data_AF-A0A4S0N943-F1
#
_entry.id   AF-A0A4S0N943-F1
#
_cell.length_a   1.000
_cell.length_b   1.000
_cell.length_c   1.000
_cell.angle_alpha   90.00
_cell.angle_beta   90.00
_cell.angle_gamma   90.00
#
_symmetry.space_group_name_H-M   'P 1'
#
loop_
_entity.id
_entity.type
_entity.pdbx_description
1 polymer ?
#
loop_
_entity_poly.entity_id
_entity_poly.type
_entity_poly.pdbx_seq_one_letter_code
_entity_poly.pdbx_strand_id
1 'polypeptide(L)' 'MKPYKVEVMSGEVATSYKVVRADTPSGAATKATGRAVRDRRSEIHWVRVTDEDERVVFKYAFS' A
#
# COMPACT_ATOMS: atom_id res chain seq x y z
N MET A 1 9.86 -7.78 10.56
CA MET A 1 8.65 -6.97 10.30
C MET A 1 8.84 -5.53 10.77
N LYS A 2 8.61 -4.56 9.89
CA LYS A 2 8.60 -3.12 10.20
C LYS A 2 7.20 -2.51 9.91
N PRO A 3 6.85 -1.36 10.51
CA PRO A 3 5.55 -0.74 10.27
C PRO A 3 5.52 -0.08 8.89
N TYR A 4 4.40 -0.21 8.21
CA TYR A 4 4.10 0.48 6.97
C TYR A 4 2.76 1.18 7.09
N LYS A 5 2.69 2.43 6.67
CA LYS A 5 1.42 3.11 6.46
C LYS A 5 0.88 2.69 5.10
N VAL A 6 -0.28 2.04 5.10
CA VAL A 6 -0.96 1.59 3.89
C VAL A 6 -2.21 2.44 3.68
N GLU A 7 -2.33 3.04 2.51
CA GLU A 7 -3.45 3.89 2.11
C GLU A 7 -4.14 3.31 0.88
N VAL A 8 -5.47 3.22 0.90
CA VAL A 8 -6.25 2.87 -0.29
C VAL A 8 -6.61 4.16 -1.02
N MET A 9 -6.19 4.25 -2.27
CA MET A 9 -6.25 5.45 -3.09
C MET A 9 -7.37 5.35 -4.13
N SER A 10 -8.07 6.45 -4.34
CA SER A 10 -8.96 6.66 -5.49
C SER A 10 -8.48 7.90 -6.24
N GLY A 11 -7.82 7.69 -7.38
CA GLY A 11 -7.02 8.73 -8.03
C GLY A 11 -5.84 9.11 -7.13
N GLU A 12 -5.71 10.40 -6.80
CA GLU A 12 -4.64 10.90 -5.91
C GLU A 12 -5.09 11.06 -4.45
N VAL A 13 -6.35 10.71 -4.14
CA VAL A 13 -6.93 10.89 -2.81
C VAL A 13 -6.90 9.57 -2.03
N ALA A 14 -6.39 9.62 -0.79
CA ALA A 14 -6.49 8.50 0.14
C ALA A 14 -7.91 8.42 0.71
N THR A 15 -8.58 7.30 0.45
CA THR A 15 -9.94 7.01 0.94
C THR A 15 -9.94 6.35 2.32
N SER A 16 -8.86 5.64 2.66
CA SER A 16 -8.66 5.02 3.97
C SER A 16 -7.18 4.75 4.20
N TYR A 17 -6.79 4.57 5.47
CA TYR A 17 -5.43 4.19 5.83
C TYR A 17 -5.39 3.22 7.02
N LYS A 18 -4.30 2.45 7.10
CA LYS A 18 -3.99 1.51 8.18
C LYS A 18 -2.48 1.41 8.34
N VAL A 19 -1.99 1.29 9.56
CA VAL A 19 -0.60 0.93 9.82
C VAL A 19 -0.48 -0.57 10.04
N VAL A 20 0.42 -1.23 9.29
CA VAL A 20 0.59 -2.69 9.32
C VAL A 20 2.05 -3.06 9.47
N ARG A 21 2.34 -4.02 10.34
CA ARG A 21 3.66 -4.66 10.39
C ARG A 21 3.75 -5.81 9.39
N ALA A 22 4.74 -5.73 8.50
CA ALA A 22 5.05 -6.74 7.49
C ALA A 22 6.56 -6.79 7.22
N ASP A 23 7.02 -7.84 6.55
CA ASP A 23 8.42 -7.97 6.13
C ASP A 23 8.68 -7.30 4.77
N THR A 24 7.63 -7.14 3.95
CA THR A 24 7.70 -6.48 2.64
C THR A 24 6.56 -5.47 2.46
N PRO A 25 6.73 -4.44 1.62
CA PRO A 25 5.68 -3.45 1.36
C PRO A 25 4.45 -4.07 0.66
N SER A 26 4.65 -5.00 -0.29
CA SER A 26 3.55 -5.73 -0.94
C SER A 26 2.81 -6.66 0.04
N GLY A 27 3.53 -7.25 0.99
CA GLY A 27 2.96 -7.99 2.10
C GLY A 27 2.12 -7.09 3.02
N ALA A 28 2.57 -5.86 3.27
CA ALA A 28 1.79 -4.88 4.03
C ALA A 28 0.49 -4.51 3.30
N ALA A 29 0.56 -4.24 1.99
CA ALA A 29 -0.63 -3.96 1.18
C ALA A 29 -1.63 -5.12 1.20
N THR A 30 -1.16 -6.35 1.01
CA THR A 30 -2.00 -7.56 1.02
C THR A 30 -2.64 -7.76 2.39
N LYS A 31 -1.88 -7.61 3.47
CA LYS A 31 -2.37 -7.74 4.85
C LYS A 31 -3.29 -6.59 5.28
N ALA A 32 -3.15 -5.41 4.69
CA ALA A 32 -4.03 -4.28 4.96
C ALA A 32 -5.38 -4.43 4.26
N THR A 33 -5.37 -4.86 3.01
CA THR A 33 -6.55 -4.88 2.13
C THR A 33 -7.23 -6.24 2.03
N GLY A 34 -6.56 -7.32 2.46
CA GLY A 34 -7.02 -8.70 2.29
C GLY A 34 -6.95 -9.20 0.85
N ARG A 35 -6.36 -8.44 -0.08
CA ARG A 35 -6.28 -8.76 -1.51
C ARG A 35 -4.85 -8.75 -1.99
N ALA A 36 -4.51 -9.67 -2.87
CA ALA A 36 -3.21 -9.66 -3.53
C ALA A 36 -3.04 -8.39 -4.38
N VAL A 37 -1.81 -7.91 -4.45
CA VAL A 37 -1.47 -6.70 -5.20
C VAL A 37 -0.31 -6.94 -6.15
N ARG A 38 -0.22 -6.10 -7.18
CA ARG A 38 0.86 -6.05 -8.17
C ARG A 38 1.31 -4.61 -8.37
N ASP A 39 2.41 -4.39 -9.10
CA ASP A 39 2.86 -3.03 -9.40
C ASP A 39 1.78 -2.24 -10.15
N ARG A 40 1.57 -1.00 -9.71
CA ARG A 40 0.60 -0.07 -10.33
C ARG A 40 1.10 0.34 -11.71
N ARG A 41 0.18 0.40 -12.67
CA ARG A 41 0.42 0.97 -14.01
C ARG A 41 -0.33 2.29 -14.18
N SER A 42 -1.66 2.23 -14.13
CA SER A 42 -2.54 3.38 -14.39
C SER A 42 -3.90 3.28 -13.68
N GLU A 43 -4.04 2.35 -12.75
CA GLU A 43 -5.30 2.08 -12.07
C GLU A 43 -5.74 3.28 -11.20
N ILE A 44 -7.04 3.61 -11.28
CA ILE A 44 -7.66 4.65 -10.45
C ILE A 44 -7.75 4.20 -8.99
N HIS A 45 -8.08 2.94 -8.77
CA HIS A 45 -8.10 2.32 -7.45
C HIS A 45 -6.79 1.58 -7.22
N TRP A 46 -5.99 2.06 -6.28
CA TRP A 46 -4.65 1.54 -6.02
C TRP A 46 -4.30 1.69 -4.53
N VAL A 47 -3.14 1.19 -4.13
CA VAL A 47 -2.67 1.15 -2.75
C VAL A 47 -1.32 1.85 -2.67
N ARG A 48 -1.22 2.86 -1.82
CA ARG A 48 0.05 3.51 -1.48
C ARG A 48 0.58 2.91 -0.19
N VAL A 49 1.82 2.42 -0.22
CA VAL A 49 2.50 1.91 0.98
C VAL A 49 3.68 2.82 1.25
N THR A 50 3.67 3.47 2.41
CA THR A 50 4.74 4.34 2.86
C THR A 50 5.51 3.64 3.96
N ASP A 51 6.82 3.54 3.74
CA ASP A 51 7.80 3.27 4.77
C ASP A 51 8.21 4.59 5.40
N GLU A 52 7.77 4.85 6.63
CA GLU A 52 8.07 6.12 7.30
C GLU A 52 9.52 6.19 7.80
N ASP A 53 10.13 5.05 8.10
CA ASP A 53 11.53 4.96 8.57
C ASP A 53 12.50 5.26 7.43
N GLU A 54 12.27 4.66 6.26
CA GLU A 54 13.12 4.83 5.07
C GLU A 54 12.65 5.99 4.16
N ARG A 55 11.49 6.58 4.45
CA ARG A 55 10.83 7.62 3.64
C ARG A 55 10.60 7.20 2.17
N VAL A 56 10.32 5.91 1.95
CA VAL A 56 10.07 5.34 0.62
C VAL A 56 8.58 5.09 0.41
N VAL A 57 8.10 5.38 -0.79
CA VAL A 57 6.70 5.14 -1.18
C VAL A 57 6.64 4.09 -2.29
N PHE A 58 5.85 3.05 -2.06
CA PHE A 58 5.52 2.00 -3.01
C PHE A 58 4.08 2.16 -3.50
N LYS A 59 3.83 1.87 -4.77
CA LYS A 59 2.51 2.02 -5.40
C LYS A 59 2.08 0.70 -6.02
N TYR A 60 0.96 0.17 -5.55
CA TYR A 60 0.44 -1.11 -5.99
C TYR A 60 -0.99 -1.01 -6.51
N ALA A 61 -1.35 -1.81 -7.49
CA ALA A 61 -2.73 -2.02 -7.91
C ALA A 61 -3.22 -3.39 -7.40
N PHE A 62 -4.53 -3.54 -7.27
CA PHE A 62 -5.11 -4.86 -7.02
C PHE A 62 -4.85 -5.78 -8.21
N SER A 63 -4.47 -7.03 -7.94
CA SER A 63 -4.41 -8.09 -8.95
C SER A 63 -5.80 -8.57 -9.35
#